data_AF-A0A1L5KMZ9-F1
#
_entry.id   AF-A0A1L5KMZ9-F1
#
_cell.length_a   1.000
_cell.length_b   1.000
_cell.length_c   1.000
_cell.angle_alpha   90.00
_cell.angle_beta   90.00
_cell.angle_gamma   90.00
#
_symmetry.space_group_name_H-M   'P 1'
#
loop_
_entity.id
_entity.type
_entity.pdbx_description
1 polymer ?
#
loop_
_entity_poly.entity_id
_entity_poly.type
_entity_poly.pdbx_seq_one_letter_code
_entity_poly.pdbx_strand_id
1 'polypeptide(L)'
;LPVYDRNNLAPRIVHLGFGAFHRAHQGVYADILATEHFSDWGYYEVNLIGGEQQIADLQQQDNLYTVAEMSADAWTARVVGVVKKALHVQMDGLETVLAAMCEPQIAIVSLTITEKGYFHSPATGQLMLDHPMVAADVQNPHQPKTATGVIVEALARRKAAGLPAFTVM
;
A
#
# COMPACT_ATOMS: atom_id res chain seq x y z
N LEU A 1 7.21 -20.13 -7.80
CA LEU A 1 6.46 -19.24 -8.73
C LEU A 1 5.00 -19.24 -8.31
N PRO A 2 4.22 -18.18 -8.61
CA PRO A 2 2.78 -18.18 -8.38
C PRO A 2 2.11 -19.25 -9.27
N VAL A 3 1.51 -20.27 -8.67
CA VAL A 3 0.78 -21.34 -9.38
C VAL A 3 -0.74 -21.12 -9.38
N TYR A 4 -1.21 -20.16 -8.58
CA TYR A 4 -2.60 -19.73 -8.54
C TYR A 4 -2.92 -18.78 -9.70
N ASP A 5 -4.19 -18.67 -10.08
CA ASP A 5 -4.63 -17.72 -11.10
C ASP A 5 -4.60 -16.29 -10.54
N ARG A 6 -3.56 -15.53 -10.91
CA ARG A 6 -3.40 -14.13 -10.52
C ARG A 6 -4.56 -13.25 -10.99
N ASN A 7 -5.26 -13.60 -12.06
CA ASN A 7 -6.39 -12.80 -12.54
C ASN A 7 -7.63 -12.93 -11.65
N ASN A 8 -7.75 -14.02 -10.89
CA ASN A 8 -8.84 -14.21 -9.95
C ASN A 8 -8.66 -13.41 -8.64
N LEU A 9 -7.46 -12.89 -8.38
CA LEU A 9 -7.23 -11.98 -7.26
C LEU A 9 -7.90 -10.62 -7.51
N ALA A 10 -8.73 -10.17 -6.56
CA ALA A 10 -9.26 -8.82 -6.51
C ALA A 10 -8.34 -7.92 -5.67
N PRO A 11 -8.07 -6.67 -6.06
CA PRO A 11 -7.35 -5.73 -5.19
C PRO A 11 -8.28 -5.36 -4.03
N ARG A 12 -8.02 -5.94 -2.85
CA ARG A 12 -8.82 -5.75 -1.62
C ARG A 12 -8.06 -4.98 -0.55
N ILE A 13 -6.74 -4.89 -0.69
CA ILE A 13 -5.84 -4.17 0.21
C ILE A 13 -5.09 -3.12 -0.60
N VAL A 14 -5.06 -1.89 -0.10
CA VAL A 14 -4.07 -0.88 -0.53
C VAL A 14 -2.95 -0.88 0.50
N HIS A 15 -1.70 -0.93 0.07
CA HIS A 15 -0.55 -0.78 0.95
C HIS A 15 0.19 0.53 0.67
N LEU A 16 0.39 1.36 1.70
CA LEU A 16 1.15 2.59 1.63
C LEU A 16 2.57 2.36 2.13
N GLY A 17 3.55 2.61 1.25
CA GLY A 17 4.96 2.37 1.52
C GLY A 17 5.40 0.99 1.03
N PHE A 18 5.58 0.85 -0.28
CA PHE A 18 6.05 -0.37 -0.93
C PHE A 18 7.57 -0.60 -0.71
N GLY A 19 7.92 -0.87 0.55
CA GLY A 19 9.30 -1.07 1.01
C GLY A 19 9.81 -2.50 0.87
N ALA A 20 11.05 -2.74 1.32
CA ALA A 20 11.61 -4.09 1.41
C ALA A 20 10.90 -4.96 2.45
N PHE A 21 10.56 -4.39 3.61
CA PHE A 21 9.89 -5.12 4.68
C PHE A 21 8.52 -5.63 4.25
N HIS A 22 7.69 -4.78 3.63
CA HIS A 22 6.37 -5.19 3.16
C HIS A 22 6.44 -6.39 2.21
N ARG A 23 7.32 -6.27 1.19
CA ARG A 23 7.55 -7.31 0.20
C ARG A 23 7.94 -8.65 0.83
N ALA A 24 8.82 -8.62 1.82
CA ALA A 24 9.33 -9.81 2.51
C ALA A 24 8.45 -10.30 3.67
N HIS A 25 7.40 -9.56 4.03
CA HIS A 25 6.53 -9.87 5.16
C HIS A 25 5.06 -10.00 4.72
N GLN A 26 4.27 -8.92 4.71
CA GLN A 26 2.81 -9.04 4.44
C GLN A 26 2.53 -9.58 3.03
N GLY A 27 3.36 -9.22 2.04
CA GLY A 27 3.23 -9.74 0.68
C GLY A 27 3.47 -11.26 0.60
N VAL A 28 4.40 -11.81 1.40
CA VAL A 28 4.63 -13.27 1.49
C VAL A 28 3.45 -13.98 2.13
N TYR A 29 2.89 -13.45 3.23
CA TYR A 29 1.70 -14.03 3.85
C TYR A 29 0.51 -14.09 2.88
N ALA A 30 0.27 -13.00 2.15
CA ALA A 30 -0.79 -12.97 1.15
C ALA A 30 -0.55 -13.97 0.01
N ASP A 31 0.69 -14.13 -0.45
CA ASP A 31 1.06 -15.09 -1.49
C ASP A 31 0.89 -16.54 -1.04
N ILE A 32 1.19 -16.86 0.22
CA ILE A 32 0.91 -18.17 0.83
C ILE A 32 -0.61 -18.42 0.83
N LEU A 33 -1.41 -17.46 1.28
CA LEU A 33 -2.87 -17.62 1.30
C LEU A 33 -3.47 -17.78 -0.10
N ALA A 34 -2.96 -17.06 -1.10
CA ALA A 34 -3.37 -17.22 -2.49
C ALA A 34 -2.97 -18.59 -3.05
N THR A 35 -1.81 -19.12 -2.64
CA THR A 35 -1.28 -20.41 -3.11
C THR A 35 -2.00 -21.60 -2.46
N GLU A 36 -2.23 -21.54 -1.15
CA GLU A 36 -2.57 -22.73 -0.34
C GLU A 36 -3.99 -22.69 0.21
N HIS A 37 -4.63 -21.52 0.23
CA HIS A 37 -5.89 -21.30 0.95
C HIS A 37 -6.96 -20.61 0.12
N PHE A 38 -6.85 -20.65 -1.22
CA PHE A 38 -7.84 -20.11 -2.17
C PHE A 38 -8.20 -18.64 -1.91
N SER A 39 -7.28 -17.85 -1.34
CA SER A 39 -7.50 -16.43 -1.12
C SER A 39 -7.59 -15.69 -2.45
N ASP A 40 -8.55 -14.79 -2.56
CA ASP A 40 -8.69 -13.86 -3.67
C ASP A 40 -8.17 -12.45 -3.33
N TRP A 41 -7.46 -12.28 -2.21
CA TRP A 41 -7.00 -10.99 -1.71
C TRP A 41 -5.67 -10.57 -2.36
N GLY A 42 -5.77 -9.70 -3.36
CA GLY A 42 -4.65 -9.01 -3.98
C GLY A 42 -4.42 -7.59 -3.45
N TYR A 43 -3.30 -7.01 -3.88
CA TYR A 43 -2.82 -5.70 -3.43
C TYR A 43 -2.82 -4.66 -4.53
N TYR A 44 -3.16 -3.43 -4.14
CA TYR A 44 -2.60 -2.23 -4.76
C TYR A 44 -1.43 -1.72 -3.92
N GLU A 45 -0.27 -1.61 -4.54
CA GLU A 45 0.94 -1.08 -3.90
C GLU A 45 1.06 0.41 -4.22
N VAL A 46 1.24 1.24 -3.20
CA VAL A 46 1.26 2.70 -3.36
C VAL A 46 2.46 3.31 -2.63
N ASN A 47 3.21 4.13 -3.35
CA ASN A 47 4.19 5.03 -2.76
C ASN A 47 3.75 6.50 -2.91
N LEU A 48 3.79 7.23 -1.80
CA LEU A 48 3.41 8.65 -1.73
C LEU A 48 4.64 9.57 -1.73
N ILE A 49 5.72 9.17 -1.05
CA ILE A 49 6.93 9.97 -0.88
C ILE A 49 8.14 9.05 -1.09
N GLY A 50 8.87 9.27 -2.17
CA GLY A 50 10.01 8.44 -2.57
C GLY A 50 9.58 7.02 -2.99
N GLY A 51 10.55 6.24 -3.45
CA GLY A 51 10.30 4.86 -3.86
C GLY A 51 9.76 4.72 -5.28
N GLU A 52 10.01 5.73 -6.13
CA GLU A 52 9.65 5.78 -7.54
C GLU A 52 10.20 4.58 -8.31
N GLN A 53 11.48 4.25 -8.08
CA GLN A 53 12.18 3.18 -8.80
C GLN A 53 11.53 1.82 -8.54
N GLN A 54 11.14 1.52 -7.29
CA GLN A 54 10.53 0.25 -6.92
C GLN A 54 9.18 0.04 -7.63
N ILE A 55 8.39 1.12 -7.78
CA ILE A 55 7.13 1.06 -8.52
C ILE A 55 7.39 0.87 -10.01
N ALA A 56 8.32 1.63 -10.59
CA ALA A 56 8.71 1.50 -12.00
C ALA A 56 9.22 0.08 -12.32
N ASP A 57 10.06 -0.49 -11.44
CA ASP A 57 10.60 -1.84 -11.59
C ASP A 57 9.49 -2.91 -11.58
N LEU A 58 8.45 -2.74 -10.77
CA LEU A 58 7.30 -3.66 -10.74
C LEU A 58 6.45 -3.56 -12.01
N GLN A 59 6.19 -2.33 -12.48
CA GLN A 59 5.34 -2.09 -13.63
C GLN A 59 5.88 -2.74 -14.91
N GLN A 60 7.21 -2.88 -15.05
CA GLN A 60 7.85 -3.55 -16.19
C GLN A 60 7.93 -5.08 -16.09
N GLN A 61 7.51 -5.68 -14.98
CA GLN A 61 7.62 -7.14 -14.73
C GLN A 61 6.31 -7.76 -14.29
N ASP A 62 5.19 -7.28 -14.83
CA ASP A 62 3.84 -7.77 -14.53
C ASP A 62 3.53 -7.75 -13.03
N ASN A 63 4.09 -6.76 -12.32
CA ASN A 63 4.00 -6.58 -10.86
C ASN A 63 4.51 -7.78 -10.03
N LEU A 64 5.36 -8.64 -10.59
CA LEU A 64 6.02 -9.72 -9.85
C LEU A 64 7.23 -9.19 -9.08
N TYR A 65 7.63 -9.87 -8.02
CA TYR A 65 8.92 -9.63 -7.37
C TYR A 65 9.43 -10.89 -6.66
N THR A 66 10.73 -10.95 -6.38
CA THR A 66 11.35 -12.10 -5.69
C THR A 66 11.68 -11.76 -4.24
N VAL A 67 11.36 -12.68 -3.33
CA VAL A 67 11.84 -12.70 -1.95
C VAL A 67 12.81 -13.87 -1.82
N ALA A 68 14.02 -13.60 -1.30
CA ALA A 68 15.01 -14.62 -1.02
C ALA A 68 15.23 -14.71 0.49
N GLU A 69 14.95 -15.89 1.06
CA GLU A 69 15.23 -16.21 2.45
C GLU A 69 16.62 -16.86 2.53
N MET A 70 17.45 -16.39 3.45
CA MET A 70 18.82 -16.87 3.61
C MET A 70 19.14 -17.08 5.08
N SER A 71 19.68 -18.25 5.40
CA SER A 71 20.24 -18.59 6.71
C SER A 71 21.60 -19.27 6.54
N ALA A 72 22.23 -19.69 7.63
CA ALA A 72 23.48 -20.46 7.57
C ALA A 72 23.30 -21.84 6.90
N ASP A 73 22.10 -22.42 7.00
CA ASP A 73 21.83 -23.80 6.58
C ASP A 73 21.24 -23.90 5.18
N ALA A 74 20.50 -22.88 4.75
CA ALA A 74 19.74 -22.93 3.49
C ALA A 74 19.46 -21.54 2.93
N TRP A 75 19.10 -21.53 1.64
CA TRP A 75 18.40 -20.41 1.04
C TRP A 75 17.23 -20.92 0.22
N THR A 76 16.15 -20.13 0.19
CA THR A 76 14.99 -20.37 -0.66
C THR A 76 14.58 -19.07 -1.34
N ALA A 77 13.84 -19.17 -2.44
CA ALA A 77 13.31 -18.00 -3.12
C ALA A 77 11.86 -18.22 -3.54
N ARG A 78 11.07 -17.16 -3.41
CA ARG A 78 9.66 -17.08 -3.82
C ARG A 78 9.50 -15.90 -4.75
N VAL A 79 8.90 -16.15 -5.92
CA VAL A 79 8.34 -15.07 -6.74
C VAL A 79 6.91 -14.85 -6.27
N VAL A 80 6.62 -13.65 -5.77
CA VAL A 80 5.32 -13.22 -5.24
C VAL A 80 4.49 -12.61 -6.36
N GLY A 81 3.19 -12.96 -6.39
CA GLY A 81 2.27 -12.58 -7.46
C GLY A 81 1.01 -11.81 -7.04
N VAL A 82 0.89 -11.42 -5.77
CA VAL A 82 -0.35 -10.84 -5.23
C VAL A 82 -0.63 -9.39 -5.64
N VAL A 83 0.37 -8.70 -6.18
CA VAL A 83 0.23 -7.30 -6.61
C VAL A 83 -0.58 -7.22 -7.90
N LYS A 84 -1.68 -6.46 -7.87
CA LYS A 84 -2.57 -6.19 -9.00
C LYS A 84 -2.21 -4.92 -9.74
N LYS A 85 -1.71 -3.92 -9.00
CA LYS A 85 -1.24 -2.65 -9.56
C LYS A 85 -0.25 -2.02 -8.59
N ALA A 86 0.81 -1.43 -9.14
CA ALA A 86 1.76 -0.60 -8.40
C ALA A 86 1.61 0.85 -8.86
N LEU A 87 1.44 1.78 -7.92
CA LEU A 87 1.14 3.19 -8.16
C LEU A 87 2.14 4.09 -7.41
N HIS A 88 2.51 5.20 -8.04
CA HIS A 88 3.27 6.27 -7.40
C HIS A 88 2.62 7.61 -7.67
N VAL A 89 2.46 8.47 -6.67
CA VAL A 89 1.76 9.77 -6.85
C VAL A 89 2.43 10.67 -7.90
N GLN A 90 3.76 10.61 -8.04
CA GLN A 90 4.50 11.37 -9.05
C GLN A 90 4.40 10.80 -10.47
N MET A 91 4.05 9.52 -10.61
CA MET A 91 3.95 8.84 -11.91
C MET A 91 2.51 8.77 -12.39
N ASP A 92 1.61 8.33 -11.51
CA ASP A 92 0.20 8.05 -11.82
C ASP A 92 -0.74 9.20 -11.40
N GLY A 93 -0.27 10.11 -10.55
CA GLY A 93 -1.06 11.20 -10.01
C GLY A 93 -1.86 10.82 -8.76
N LEU A 94 -2.08 11.80 -7.87
CA LEU A 94 -2.84 11.63 -6.63
C LEU A 94 -4.28 11.16 -6.87
N GLU A 95 -4.95 11.65 -7.91
CA GLU A 95 -6.32 11.24 -8.23
C GLU A 95 -6.44 9.76 -8.58
N THR A 96 -5.45 9.20 -9.28
CA THR A 96 -5.42 7.75 -9.57
C THR A 96 -5.28 6.93 -8.29
N VAL A 97 -4.47 7.40 -7.33
CA VAL A 97 -4.32 6.77 -6.01
C VAL A 97 -5.62 6.85 -5.21
N LEU A 98 -6.25 8.04 -5.14
CA LEU A 98 -7.50 8.22 -4.41
C LEU A 98 -8.66 7.42 -5.04
N ALA A 99 -8.72 7.35 -6.37
CA ALA A 99 -9.70 6.54 -7.09
C ALA A 99 -9.53 5.05 -6.73
N ALA A 100 -8.30 4.53 -6.73
CA ALA A 100 -8.01 3.16 -6.33
C ALA A 100 -8.44 2.87 -4.88
N MET A 101 -8.16 3.78 -3.94
CA MET A 101 -8.60 3.65 -2.53
C MET A 101 -10.12 3.76 -2.34
N CYS A 102 -10.83 4.35 -3.31
CA CYS A 102 -12.28 4.47 -3.31
C CYS A 102 -13.00 3.31 -4.01
N GLU A 103 -12.29 2.34 -4.58
CA GLU A 103 -12.94 1.16 -5.15
C GLU A 103 -13.72 0.40 -4.05
N PRO A 104 -14.98 -0.03 -4.28
CA PRO A 104 -15.85 -0.54 -3.22
C PRO A 104 -15.27 -1.71 -2.43
N GLN A 105 -14.53 -2.59 -3.12
CA GLN A 105 -13.95 -3.80 -2.54
C GLN A 105 -12.66 -3.58 -1.73
N ILE A 106 -12.10 -2.36 -1.72
CA ILE A 106 -11.00 -2.02 -0.81
C ILE A 106 -11.53 -2.09 0.62
N ALA A 107 -11.03 -3.08 1.35
CA ALA A 107 -11.43 -3.36 2.72
C ALA A 107 -10.37 -2.94 3.73
N ILE A 108 -9.10 -2.85 3.31
CA ILE A 108 -7.96 -2.50 4.18
C ILE A 108 -7.03 -1.51 3.48
N VAL A 109 -6.58 -0.50 4.21
CA VAL A 109 -5.39 0.28 3.89
C VAL A 109 -4.33 -0.02 4.94
N SER A 110 -3.22 -0.62 4.52
CA SER A 110 -2.11 -1.00 5.42
C SER A 110 -0.87 -0.14 5.19
N LEU A 111 0.01 -0.01 6.19
CA LEU A 111 1.12 0.94 6.12
C LEU A 111 2.49 0.36 6.56
N THR A 112 3.54 0.64 5.79
CA THR A 112 4.94 0.54 6.25
C THR A 112 5.74 1.80 5.90
N ILE A 113 5.21 2.96 6.29
CA ILE A 113 5.74 4.30 5.96
C ILE A 113 6.88 4.80 6.87
N THR A 114 7.45 3.93 7.71
CA THR A 114 8.36 4.26 8.83
C THR A 114 7.71 5.14 9.91
N GLU A 115 8.32 5.23 11.09
CA GLU A 115 7.80 5.95 12.26
C GLU A 115 7.59 7.45 11.98
N LYS A 116 8.50 8.05 11.22
CA LYS A 116 8.43 9.46 10.82
C LYS A 116 7.29 9.77 9.84
N GLY A 117 6.80 8.78 9.10
CA GLY A 117 5.73 8.97 8.11
C GLY A 117 4.38 9.37 8.73
N TYR A 118 4.22 9.16 10.04
CA TYR A 118 3.03 9.51 10.80
C TYR A 118 3.00 10.98 11.26
N PHE A 119 4.11 11.71 11.13
CA PHE A 119 4.24 13.11 11.61
C PHE A 119 3.80 13.31 13.07
N HIS A 120 4.09 12.31 13.92
CA HIS A 120 3.78 12.34 15.34
C HIS A 120 5.00 12.74 16.17
N SER A 121 4.76 13.29 17.36
CA SER A 121 5.81 13.50 18.35
C SER A 121 6.20 12.15 18.96
N PRO A 122 7.47 11.70 18.85
CA PRO A 122 7.89 10.41 19.40
C PRO A 122 7.69 10.30 20.91
N ALA A 123 7.69 11.44 21.63
CA ALA A 123 7.51 11.48 23.07
C ALA A 123 6.05 11.32 23.52
N THR A 124 5.07 11.72 22.70
CA THR A 124 3.66 11.78 23.12
C THR A 124 2.73 10.91 22.27
N GLY A 125 3.18 10.42 21.11
CA GLY A 125 2.33 9.72 20.15
C GLY A 125 1.33 10.62 19.42
N GLN A 126 1.29 11.92 19.73
CA GLN A 126 0.31 12.85 19.17
C GLN A 126 0.78 13.42 17.82
N LEU A 127 -0.17 13.68 16.92
CA LEU A 127 0.08 14.35 15.66
C LEU A 127 0.65 15.76 15.90
N MET A 128 1.74 16.11 15.22
CA MET A 128 2.33 17.45 15.27
C MET A 128 1.60 18.37 14.29
N LEU A 129 0.58 19.08 14.77
CA LEU A 129 -0.28 19.95 13.94
C LEU A 129 0.46 21.11 13.27
N ASP A 130 1.55 21.57 13.88
CA ASP A 130 2.43 22.63 13.40
C ASP A 130 3.49 22.12 12.40
N HIS A 131 3.63 20.80 12.23
CA HIS A 131 4.55 20.25 11.26
C HIS A 131 4.15 20.69 9.84
N PRO A 132 5.06 21.23 9.01
CA PRO A 132 4.70 21.86 7.73
C PRO A 132 3.91 20.96 6.77
N MET A 133 4.22 19.66 6.73
CA MET A 133 3.47 18.69 5.91
C MET A 133 2.03 18.49 6.40
N VAL A 134 1.81 18.49 7.71
CA VAL A 134 0.48 18.33 8.32
C VAL A 134 -0.33 19.61 8.12
N ALA A 135 0.28 20.77 8.40
CA ALA A 135 -0.35 22.06 8.18
C ALA A 135 -0.74 22.27 6.71
N ALA A 136 0.10 21.85 5.75
CA ALA A 136 -0.21 21.92 4.33
C ALA A 136 -1.42 21.05 3.94
N ASP A 137 -1.49 19.81 4.43
CA ASP A 137 -2.64 18.93 4.20
C ASP A 137 -3.92 19.48 4.83
N VAL A 138 -3.85 20.09 6.02
CA VAL A 138 -5.00 20.75 6.66
C VAL A 138 -5.51 21.94 5.84
N GLN A 139 -4.62 22.72 5.23
CA GLN A 139 -5.00 23.85 4.38
C GLN A 139 -5.56 23.43 3.02
N ASN A 140 -5.14 22.28 2.48
CA ASN A 140 -5.61 21.76 1.20
C ASN A 140 -5.97 20.26 1.31
N PRO A 141 -7.06 19.92 2.03
CA PRO A 141 -7.38 18.54 2.41
C PRO A 141 -7.76 17.64 1.24
N HIS A 142 -8.09 18.21 0.08
CA HIS A 142 -8.43 17.48 -1.13
C HIS A 142 -7.22 17.18 -2.03
N GLN A 143 -6.05 17.73 -1.70
CA GLN A 143 -4.78 17.43 -2.37
C GLN A 143 -3.68 17.06 -1.34
N PRO A 144 -3.93 16.06 -0.47
CA PRO A 144 -3.00 15.72 0.60
C PRO A 144 -1.72 15.08 0.08
N LYS A 145 -0.64 15.23 0.85
CA LYS A 145 0.67 14.63 0.59
C LYS A 145 1.08 13.62 1.64
N THR A 146 0.53 13.72 2.85
CA THR A 146 0.82 12.79 3.95
C THR A 146 -0.04 11.53 3.83
N ALA A 147 0.43 10.41 4.37
CA ALA A 147 -0.34 9.17 4.40
C ALA A 147 -1.69 9.36 5.12
N THR A 148 -1.70 10.06 6.25
CA THR A 148 -2.91 10.38 7.00
C THR A 148 -3.88 11.24 6.18
N GLY A 149 -3.39 12.28 5.52
CA GLY A 149 -4.22 13.15 4.67
C GLY A 149 -4.86 12.37 3.52
N VAL A 150 -4.07 11.53 2.82
CA VAL A 150 -4.57 10.67 1.74
C VAL A 150 -5.63 9.69 2.22
N ILE A 151 -5.41 9.05 3.38
CA ILE A 151 -6.38 8.13 4.00
C ILE A 151 -7.68 8.86 4.35
N VAL A 152 -7.60 10.02 4.99
CA VAL A 152 -8.77 10.78 5.44
C VAL A 152 -9.58 11.28 4.24
N GLU A 153 -8.92 11.78 3.19
CA GLU A 153 -9.59 12.19 1.95
C GLU A 153 -10.26 11.00 1.26
N ALA A 154 -9.61 9.84 1.17
CA ALA A 154 -10.23 8.63 0.62
C ALA A 154 -11.48 8.21 1.44
N LEU A 155 -11.40 8.24 2.78
CA LEU A 155 -12.55 7.97 3.64
C LEU A 155 -13.68 9.00 3.45
N ALA A 156 -13.35 10.28 3.26
CA ALA A 156 -14.32 11.34 2.99
C ALA A 156 -15.06 11.09 1.67
N ARG A 157 -14.34 10.74 0.60
CA ARG A 157 -14.92 10.37 -0.71
C ARG A 157 -15.80 9.13 -0.61
N ARG A 158 -15.33 8.07 0.06
CA ARG A 158 -16.13 6.86 0.31
C ARG A 158 -17.41 7.16 1.06
N LYS A 159 -17.34 7.97 2.11
CA LYS A 159 -18.51 8.42 2.88
C LYS A 159 -19.50 9.20 2.00
N ALA A 160 -19.02 10.12 1.17
CA ALA A 160 -19.86 10.90 0.26
C ALA A 160 -20.56 10.01 -0.80
N ALA A 161 -19.89 8.93 -1.23
CA ALA A 161 -20.43 7.94 -2.17
C ALA A 161 -21.28 6.85 -1.52
N GLY A 162 -21.46 6.84 -0.19
CA GLY A 162 -22.21 5.80 0.53
C GLY A 162 -21.50 4.44 0.59
N LEU A 163 -20.18 4.41 0.43
CA LEU A 163 -19.36 3.19 0.51
C LEU A 163 -18.99 2.88 1.97
N PRO A 164 -18.80 1.59 2.32
CA PRO A 164 -18.28 1.21 3.63
C PRO A 164 -16.85 1.73 3.83
N ALA A 165 -16.48 2.02 5.07
CA ALA A 165 -15.11 2.35 5.42
C ALA A 165 -14.19 1.12 5.24
N PHE A 166 -12.89 1.37 5.07
CA PHE A 166 -11.85 0.35 5.18
C PHE A 166 -11.20 0.39 6.57
N THR A 167 -10.63 -0.74 7.00
CA THR A 167 -9.74 -0.78 8.17
C THR A 167 -8.40 -0.13 7.82
N VAL A 168 -7.82 0.60 8.77
CA VAL A 168 -6.44 1.09 8.68
C VAL A 168 -5.55 0.18 9.54
N MET A 169 -4.51 -0.43 8.94
CA MET A 169 -3.67 -1.46 9.56
C MET A 169 -2.18 -1.12 9.59
#